data_AF-A0A519VDR7-F1
#
_entry.id   AF-A0A519VDR7-F1
#
_cell.length_a   1.000
_cell.length_b   1.000
_cell.length_c   1.000
_cell.angle_alpha   90.00
_cell.angle_beta   90.00
_cell.angle_gamma   90.00
#
_symmetry.space_group_name_H-M   'P 1'
#
loop_
_entity.id
_entity.type
_entity.pdbx_description
1 polymer ?
#
loop_
_entity_poly.entity_id
_entity_poly.type
_entity_poly.pdbx_seq_one_letter_code
_entity_poly.pdbx_strand_id
1 'polypeptide(L)' 'QTATLNPATFYHRLQDFGSVQVGRLADLVLLSANPLEDITNTRKITGVLADGQYLARPDLDALLRRLQQVAATK' A
#
# COMPACT_ATOMS: atom_id res chain seq x y z
N GLN A 1 2.11 3.93 13.01
CA GLN A 1 1.06 3.06 13.58
C GLN A 1 -0.34 3.54 13.23
N THR A 2 -0.62 4.85 13.27
CA THR A 2 -1.93 5.43 12.92
C THR A 2 -2.46 5.06 11.52
N ALA A 3 -1.58 4.78 10.55
CA ALA A 3 -1.98 4.38 9.19
C ALA A 3 -2.08 2.86 8.97
N THR A 4 -1.81 2.03 9.99
CA THR A 4 -1.75 0.55 9.82
C THR A 4 -2.39 -0.18 11.01
N LEU A 5 -1.69 -0.23 12.14
CA LEU A 5 -2.12 -0.99 13.33
C LEU A 5 -3.38 -0.39 13.96
N ASN A 6 -3.45 0.94 14.12
CA ASN A 6 -4.55 1.56 14.85
C ASN A 6 -5.91 1.36 14.17
N PRO A 7 -6.05 1.53 12.83
CA PRO A 7 -7.29 1.20 12.13
C PRO A 7 -7.67 -0.28 12.27
N ALA A 8 -6.70 -1.20 12.16
CA ALA A 8 -6.98 -2.63 12.33
C ALA A 8 -7.51 -2.96 13.74
N THR A 9 -6.96 -2.32 14.77
CA THR A 9 -7.49 -2.42 16.15
C THR A 9 -8.90 -1.86 16.25
N PHE A 10 -9.13 -0.65 15.72
CA PHE A 10 -10.43 0.02 15.77
C PHE A 10 -11.54 -0.80 15.10
N TYR A 11 -11.24 -1.43 13.96
CA TYR A 11 -12.19 -2.27 13.25
C TYR A 11 -12.29 -3.70 13.80
N HIS A 12 -11.54 -4.06 14.84
CA HIS A 12 -11.43 -5.43 15.34
C HIS A 12 -10.95 -6.44 14.29
N ARG A 13 -10.05 -6.02 13.40
CA ARG A 13 -9.52 -6.81 12.26
C ARG A 13 -8.02 -7.12 12.40
N LEU A 14 -7.50 -7.17 13.62
CA LEU A 14 -6.08 -7.45 13.88
C LEU A 14 -5.61 -8.81 13.38
N GLN A 15 -6.52 -9.77 13.14
CA GLN A 15 -6.16 -11.05 12.54
C GLN A 15 -6.02 -10.98 11.01
N ASP A 16 -6.48 -9.89 10.39
CA ASP A 16 -6.56 -9.78 8.94
C ASP A 16 -5.52 -8.81 8.38
N PHE A 17 -5.32 -7.64 9.00
CA PHE A 17 -4.37 -6.62 8.51
C PHE A 17 -3.77 -5.75 9.64
N GLY A 18 -2.91 -4.80 9.27
CA GLY A 18 -2.34 -3.78 10.17
C GLY A 18 -0.93 -4.06 10.69
N SER A 19 -0.41 -5.26 10.48
CA SER A 19 1.00 -5.61 10.68
C SER A 19 1.42 -6.74 9.72
N VAL A 20 2.72 -6.96 9.59
CA VAL A 20 3.28 -8.02 8.73
C VAL A 20 3.47 -9.28 9.56
N GLN A 21 2.56 -10.25 9.40
CA GLN A 21 2.59 -11.53 10.10
C GLN A 21 1.98 -12.64 9.24
N VAL A 22 2.39 -13.88 9.50
CA VAL A 22 1.81 -15.07 8.85
C VAL A 22 0.32 -15.19 9.18
N GLY A 23 -0.48 -15.58 8.18
CA GLY A 23 -1.93 -15.77 8.31
C GLY A 23 -2.75 -14.50 8.04
N ARG A 24 -2.11 -13.35 7.85
CA ARG A 24 -2.77 -12.09 7.47
C ARG A 24 -2.83 -11.91 5.96
N LEU A 25 -3.66 -10.96 5.50
CA LEU A 25 -3.70 -10.53 4.11
C LEU A 25 -2.33 -10.04 3.66
N ALA A 26 -1.96 -10.42 2.44
CA ALA A 26 -0.68 -10.09 1.83
C ALA A 26 -0.72 -8.67 1.21
N ASP A 27 -0.98 -7.68 2.04
CA ASP A 27 -1.04 -6.27 1.69
C ASP A 27 0.20 -5.52 2.20
N LEU A 28 1.10 -5.16 1.31
CA LEU A 28 2.39 -4.53 1.62
C LEU A 28 2.70 -3.38 0.67
N VAL A 29 3.41 -2.37 1.18
CA VAL A 29 3.98 -1.29 0.37
C VAL A 29 5.49 -1.30 0.53
N LEU A 30 6.21 -1.36 -0.59
CA LEU A 30 7.68 -1.32 -0.63
C LEU A 30 8.15 0.11 -0.90
N LEU A 31 9.03 0.62 -0.04
CA LEU A 31 9.56 1.98 -0.13
C LEU A 31 11.03 1.97 -0.55
N SER A 32 11.44 2.96 -1.33
CA SER A 32 12.86 3.13 -1.72
C SER A 32 13.66 4.01 -0.76
N ALA A 33 13.04 4.51 0.31
CA ALA A 33 13.68 5.34 1.33
C ALA A 33 13.06 5.11 2.71
N ASN A 34 13.83 5.41 3.76
CA ASN A 34 13.46 5.14 5.14
C ASN A 34 12.39 6.12 5.67
N PRO A 35 11.17 5.67 6.02
CA PRO A 35 10.12 6.55 6.55
C PRO A 35 10.37 7.02 8.00
N LEU A 36 11.33 6.42 8.71
CA LEU A 36 11.72 6.84 10.07
C LEU A 36 12.65 8.06 10.06
N GLU A 37 13.38 8.28 8.96
CA GLU A 37 14.21 9.47 8.76
C GLU A 37 13.38 10.67 8.33
N ASP A 38 12.45 10.46 7.40
CA ASP A 38 11.50 11.46 6.93
C ASP A 38 10.18 10.79 6.55
N ILE A 39 9.08 11.20 7.17
CA ILE A 39 7.75 10.65 6.92
C ILE A 39 7.29 10.85 5.46
N THR A 40 7.83 11.85 4.75
CA THR A 40 7.52 12.05 3.33
C THR A 40 8.01 10.89 2.45
N ASN A 41 8.99 10.12 2.92
CA ASN A 41 9.48 8.92 2.23
C ASN A 41 8.40 7.83 2.07
N THR A 42 7.29 7.89 2.81
CA THR A 42 6.12 7.03 2.57
C THR A 42 5.51 7.16 1.17
N ARG A 43 5.80 8.27 0.46
CA ARG A 43 5.38 8.48 -0.94
C ARG A 43 6.32 7.88 -1.96
N LYS A 44 7.53 7.45 -1.56
CA LYS A 44 8.56 6.89 -2.44
C LYS A 44 8.34 5.38 -2.63
N ILE A 45 7.19 5.04 -3.20
CA ILE A 45 6.74 3.66 -3.39
C ILE A 45 7.39 3.06 -4.65
N THR A 46 8.05 1.91 -4.48
CA THR A 46 8.67 1.13 -5.57
C THR A 46 7.83 -0.08 -6.00
N GLY A 47 6.90 -0.51 -5.16
CA GLY A 47 5.97 -1.59 -5.48
C GLY A 47 4.92 -1.78 -4.39
N VAL A 48 3.85 -2.46 -4.75
CA VAL A 48 2.75 -2.81 -3.86
C VAL A 48 2.46 -4.29 -4.02
N LEU A 49 2.37 -5.01 -2.92
CA LEU A 49 1.73 -6.33 -2.87
C LEU A 49 0.29 -6.08 -2.41
N ALA A 50 -0.69 -6.43 -3.24
CA ALA A 50 -2.10 -6.27 -2.91
C ALA A 50 -2.79 -7.62 -3.10
N ASP A 51 -3.39 -8.16 -2.04
CA ASP A 51 -4.03 -9.47 -2.04
C ASP A 51 -3.10 -10.58 -2.62
N GLY A 52 -1.82 -10.52 -2.28
CA GLY A 52 -0.80 -11.47 -2.76
C GLY A 52 -0.32 -11.25 -4.19
N GLN A 53 -0.85 -10.26 -4.92
CA GLN A 53 -0.38 -9.92 -6.27
C GLN A 53 0.64 -8.80 -6.21
N TYR A 54 1.82 -9.03 -6.79
CA TYR A 54 2.88 -8.03 -6.83
C TYR A 54 2.72 -7.11 -8.03
N LEU A 55 2.64 -5.81 -7.74
CA LEU A 55 2.61 -4.72 -8.72
C LEU A 55 3.91 -3.93 -8.58
N ALA A 56 4.76 -4.01 -9.59
CA ALA A 56 5.97 -3.20 -9.67
C ALA A 56 5.62 -1.75 -10.01
N ARG A 57 6.58 -0.84 -9.86
CA ARG A 57 6.37 0.58 -10.17
C ARG A 57 5.78 0.84 -11.58
N PRO A 58 6.26 0.19 -12.66
CA PRO A 58 5.68 0.39 -13.99
C PRO A 58 4.20 -0.03 -14.09
N ASP A 59 3.80 -1.07 -13.36
CA ASP A 59 2.41 -1.56 -13.33
C ASP A 59 1.50 -0.53 -12.67
N LEU A 60 1.96 0.06 -11.56
CA LEU A 60 1.26 1.13 -10.85
C LEU A 60 1.12 2.39 -11.72
N ASP A 61 2.21 2.79 -12.41
CA ASP A 61 2.19 3.94 -13.30
C ASP A 61 1.28 3.71 -14.52
N ALA A 62 1.18 2.47 -15.02
CA ALA A 62 0.23 2.09 -16.07
C ALA A 62 -1.23 2.15 -15.58
N LEU A 63 -1.50 1.62 -14.38
CA LEU A 63 -2.82 1.67 -13.76
C LEU A 63 -3.28 3.13 -13.55
N LEU A 64 -2.42 3.99 -13.02
CA LEU A 64 -2.72 5.41 -12.81
C LEU A 64 -3.06 6.13 -14.12
N ARG A 65 -2.26 5.92 -15.18
CA ARG A 65 -2.54 6.49 -16.50
C ARG A 65 -3.91 6.07 -17.03
N ARG A 66 -4.25 4.78 -16.89
CA ARG A 66 -5.57 4.26 -17.30
C ARG A 66 -6.70 4.92 -16.52
N LEU A 67 -6.56 5.08 -15.20
CA LEU A 67 -7.59 5.71 -14.36
C LEU A 67 -7.78 7.19 -14.71
N GLN A 68 -6.70 7.91 -15.02
CA GLN A 68 -6.77 9.31 -15.45
C GLN A 68 -7.51 9.47 -16.79
N GLN A 69 -7.29 8.58 -17.76
CA GLN A 69 -8.02 8.58 -19.04
C GLN A 69 -9.52 8.35 -18.85
N VAL A 70 -9.89 7.38 -18.00
CA VAL A 70 -11.30 7.11 -17.67
C VAL A 70 -11.95 8.31 -16.98
N ALA A 71 -11.24 8.94 -16.04
CA ALA A 71 -11.73 10.13 -15.36
C ALA A 71 -11.91 11.33 -16.31
N ALA A 72 -11.03 11.50 -17.30
CA ALA A 72 -11.10 12.58 -18.29
C ALA A 72 -12.21 12.38 -19.35
N THR A 73 -12.76 11.16 -19.47
CA THR A 73 -13.85 10.84 -20.40
C THR A 73 -15.24 10.93 -19.73
N LYS A 74 -15.29 11.26 -18.44
CA LYS A 74 -16.52 11.56 -17.70
C LYS A 74 -16.68 13.07 -17.53
#